data_AF-A0A355UEA8-F1
#
_entry.id   AF-A0A355UEA8-F1
#
_cell.length_a   1.000
_cell.length_b   1.000
_cell.length_c   1.000
_cell.angle_alpha   90.00
_cell.angle_beta   90.00
_cell.angle_gamma   90.00
#
_symmetry.space_group_name_H-M   'P 1'
#
loop_
_entity.id
_entity.type
_entity.pdbx_description
1 polymer ?
#
loop_
_entity_poly.entity_id
_entity_poly.type
_entity_poly.pdbx_seq_one_letter_code
_entity_poly.pdbx_strand_id
1 'polypeptide(L)'
;MFFQRFLLSIFFILIALCSQGQVIDTINSSPKDTISNIDVQKKEISEIEKKHSPLKASLYSAVVPGLGQIYNRQAWKVPVIYVAEGALLYLAVTNYNGAQKFKDEYLLRSNNIQAGRNPNYSNYPDESIYNLYYAYEKNFELSIVAGALVYILNIVDAMVYAHLFDFDISPNLSMNLTPYYLPSVLSPNSGPSLGFSMRFNLK
;
A
#
# COMPACT_ATOMS: atom_id res chain seq x y z
N MET A 1 26.95 -2.11 -8.42
CA MET A 1 26.88 -0.66 -8.08
C MET A 1 25.66 0.05 -8.68
N PHE A 2 25.20 -0.28 -9.89
CA PHE A 2 24.01 0.36 -10.50
C PHE A 2 22.71 0.12 -9.71
N PHE A 3 22.48 -1.11 -9.25
CA PHE A 3 21.28 -1.49 -8.49
C PHE A 3 21.16 -0.76 -7.14
N GLN A 4 22.27 -0.61 -6.40
CA GLN A 4 22.28 0.12 -5.12
C GLN A 4 22.00 1.61 -5.30
N ARG A 5 22.50 2.20 -6.38
CA ARG A 5 22.21 3.60 -6.75
C ARG A 5 20.76 3.79 -7.16
N PHE A 6 20.19 2.83 -7.91
CA PHE A 6 18.78 2.84 -8.29
C PHE A 6 17.84 2.74 -7.08
N LEU A 7 18.18 1.87 -6.11
CA LEU A 7 17.40 1.68 -4.89
C LEU A 7 17.46 2.90 -3.95
N LEU A 8 18.61 3.57 -3.86
CA LEU A 8 18.76 4.84 -3.16
C LEU A 8 17.99 5.99 -3.85
N SER A 9 17.95 6.01 -5.18
CA SER A 9 17.16 7.01 -5.93
C SER A 9 15.66 6.85 -5.68
N ILE A 10 15.15 5.62 -5.64
CA ILE A 10 13.74 5.33 -5.32
C ILE A 10 13.43 5.76 -3.87
N PHE A 11 14.33 5.49 -2.93
CA PHE A 11 14.19 5.91 -1.54
C PHE A 11 14.13 7.44 -1.38
N PHE A 12 14.98 8.19 -2.09
CA PHE A 12 14.94 9.65 -2.06
C PHE A 12 13.72 10.26 -2.75
N ILE A 13 13.22 9.64 -3.82
CA ILE A 13 11.99 10.07 -4.51
C ILE A 13 10.76 9.85 -3.60
N LEU A 14 10.73 8.78 -2.80
CA LEU A 14 9.66 8.51 -1.84
C LEU A 14 9.60 9.54 -0.69
N ILE A 15 10.75 10.06 -0.25
CA ILE A 15 10.81 11.11 0.79
C ILE A 15 10.30 12.45 0.24
N ALA A 16 10.62 12.78 -1.03
CA ALA A 16 10.20 14.04 -1.65
C ALA A 16 8.67 14.12 -1.86
N LEU A 17 8.01 12.99 -2.11
CA LEU A 17 6.54 12.92 -2.26
C LEU A 17 5.80 13.07 -0.92
N CYS A 18 6.45 12.80 0.21
CA CYS A 18 5.89 12.99 1.55
C CYS A 18 5.82 14.47 1.98
N SER A 19 6.56 15.37 1.29
CA SER A 19 6.68 16.79 1.65
C SER A 19 5.56 17.70 1.08
N GLN A 20 4.62 17.19 0.28
CA GLN A 20 3.51 17.99 -0.28
C GLN A 20 2.19 17.85 0.50
N GLY A 21 2.26 17.72 1.83
CA GLY A 21 1.12 17.83 2.71
C GLY A 21 1.05 19.19 3.40
N GLN A 22 0.69 20.26 2.69
CA GLN A 22 0.36 21.54 3.32
C GLN A 22 -1.16 21.78 3.26
N VAL A 23 -1.74 21.84 4.46
CA VAL A 23 -3.10 22.31 4.75
C VAL A 23 -3.15 23.81 4.48
N ILE A 24 -4.13 24.25 3.69
CA ILE A 24 -4.44 25.68 3.50
C ILE A 24 -5.45 26.06 4.59
N ASP A 25 -5.00 26.77 5.62
CA ASP A 25 -5.86 27.51 6.54
C ASP A 25 -5.20 28.86 6.84
N THR A 26 -5.74 29.94 6.27
CA THR A 26 -5.76 31.36 6.69
C THR A 26 -6.40 32.09 5.50
N ILE A 27 -7.58 32.72 5.61
CA ILE A 27 -7.78 34.09 6.11
C ILE A 27 -9.18 34.22 6.71
N ASN A 28 -9.24 34.64 7.98
CA ASN A 28 -10.40 35.22 8.64
C ASN A 28 -10.12 36.72 8.87
N SER A 29 -11.00 37.62 8.42
CA SER A 29 -11.31 38.90 9.11
C SER A 29 -12.48 39.67 8.44
N SER A 30 -13.72 39.38 8.87
CA SER A 30 -14.87 40.25 9.32
C SER A 30 -14.90 41.79 9.03
N PRO A 31 -16.03 42.54 9.21
CA PRO A 31 -17.41 42.49 8.66
C PRO A 31 -17.98 43.89 8.23
N LYS A 32 -19.25 43.94 7.74
CA LYS A 32 -20.24 45.07 7.53
C LYS A 32 -20.75 45.13 6.08
N ASP A 33 -22.01 45.35 5.69
CA ASP A 33 -23.30 45.67 6.32
C ASP A 33 -24.42 45.50 5.24
N THR A 34 -25.66 45.20 5.66
CA THR A 34 -26.95 45.70 5.07
C THR A 34 -27.57 45.12 3.76
N ILE A 35 -28.67 44.35 3.97
CA ILE A 35 -29.99 44.28 3.28
C ILE A 35 -30.08 43.77 1.81
N SER A 36 -30.70 42.61 1.61
CA SER A 36 -32.09 42.46 1.09
C SER A 36 -32.40 41.03 0.64
N ASN A 37 -33.61 40.62 0.97
CA ASN A 37 -34.23 39.34 0.59
C ASN A 37 -34.18 39.08 -0.92
N ILE A 38 -33.58 37.94 -1.30
CA ILE A 38 -34.08 37.10 -2.39
C ILE A 38 -34.03 35.67 -1.86
N ASP A 39 -35.16 35.27 -1.27
CA ASP A 39 -35.51 33.88 -1.12
C ASP A 39 -35.83 33.30 -2.51
N VAL A 40 -35.69 31.98 -2.63
CA VAL A 40 -36.04 31.10 -3.75
C VAL A 40 -34.89 30.75 -4.72
N GLN A 41 -34.33 29.57 -4.44
CA GLN A 41 -33.45 28.70 -5.25
C GLN A 41 -31.93 28.88 -5.16
N LYS A 42 -31.35 28.34 -4.07
CA LYS A 42 -30.12 27.54 -4.18
C LYS A 42 -30.08 26.45 -3.12
N LYS A 43 -30.86 25.39 -3.41
CA LYS A 43 -30.54 23.98 -3.24
C LYS A 43 -29.26 23.72 -2.41
N GLU A 44 -29.46 23.07 -1.27
CA GLU A 44 -28.51 22.18 -0.60
C GLU A 44 -27.18 22.04 -1.35
N ILE A 45 -26.20 22.88 -1.01
CA ILE A 45 -24.81 22.45 -1.14
C ILE A 45 -24.57 21.66 0.13
N SER A 46 -25.10 20.43 0.09
CA SER A 46 -24.59 19.36 0.91
C SER A 46 -23.07 19.47 0.88
N GLU A 47 -22.47 19.35 2.05
CA GLU A 47 -21.08 18.94 2.18
C GLU A 47 -20.78 17.99 1.03
N ILE A 48 -19.77 18.30 0.22
CA ILE A 48 -19.17 17.30 -0.65
C ILE A 48 -18.44 16.39 0.33
N GLU A 49 -19.21 15.58 1.05
CA GLU A 49 -18.80 14.34 1.65
C GLU A 49 -18.06 13.63 0.53
N LYS A 50 -16.73 13.60 0.63
CA LYS A 50 -15.86 12.96 -0.34
C LYS A 50 -16.15 11.47 -0.26
N LYS A 51 -17.20 11.06 -0.94
CA LYS A 51 -17.57 9.67 -1.17
C LYS A 51 -16.39 9.02 -1.88
N HIS A 52 -15.60 8.25 -1.15
CA HIS A 52 -14.53 7.44 -1.72
C HIS A 52 -15.21 6.48 -2.68
N SER A 53 -14.86 6.53 -3.96
CA SER A 53 -15.46 5.65 -4.95
C SER A 53 -14.64 4.37 -5.01
N PRO A 54 -15.18 3.21 -4.60
CA PRO A 54 -14.46 1.93 -4.66
C PRO A 54 -14.04 1.60 -6.09
N LEU A 55 -14.85 2.00 -7.06
CA LEU A 55 -14.55 1.86 -8.49
C LEU A 55 -13.27 2.63 -8.90
N LYS A 56 -13.04 3.82 -8.34
CA LYS A 56 -11.82 4.61 -8.59
C LYS A 56 -10.61 3.98 -7.91
N ALA A 57 -10.73 3.49 -6.68
CA ALA A 57 -9.64 2.80 -5.98
C ALA A 57 -9.20 1.52 -6.70
N SER A 58 -10.16 0.76 -7.22
CA SER A 58 -9.92 -0.43 -8.05
C SER A 58 -9.31 -0.08 -9.40
N LEU A 59 -9.82 0.94 -10.10
CA LEU A 59 -9.26 1.42 -11.36
C LEU A 59 -7.81 1.90 -11.18
N TYR A 60 -7.53 2.64 -10.12
CA TYR A 60 -6.16 3.09 -9.85
C TYR A 60 -5.22 1.93 -9.51
N SER A 61 -5.66 0.96 -8.69
CA SER A 61 -4.88 -0.26 -8.39
C SER A 61 -4.67 -1.16 -9.61
N ALA A 62 -5.60 -1.12 -10.57
CA ALA A 62 -5.52 -1.87 -11.82
C ALA A 62 -4.60 -1.22 -12.88
N VAL A 63 -4.23 0.05 -12.70
CA VAL A 63 -3.31 0.77 -13.61
C VAL A 63 -1.90 0.78 -13.07
N VAL A 64 -1.71 1.03 -11.76
CA VAL A 64 -0.42 0.87 -11.10
C VAL A 64 -0.62 0.21 -9.74
N PRO A 65 0.11 -0.87 -9.45
CA PRO A 65 0.01 -1.57 -8.18
C PRO A 65 0.26 -0.61 -7.01
N GLY A 66 -0.67 -0.59 -6.04
CA GLY A 66 -0.59 0.25 -4.84
C GLY A 66 -1.22 1.65 -4.94
N LEU A 67 -1.66 2.13 -6.11
CA LEU A 67 -2.32 3.45 -6.21
C LEU A 67 -3.66 3.51 -5.45
N GLY A 68 -4.44 2.42 -5.38
CA GLY A 68 -5.66 2.40 -4.57
C GLY A 68 -5.39 2.47 -3.07
N GLN A 69 -4.23 1.98 -2.61
CA GLN A 69 -3.83 2.14 -1.21
C GLN A 69 -3.46 3.60 -0.90
N ILE A 70 -2.82 4.31 -1.84
CA ILE A 70 -2.58 5.76 -1.71
C ILE A 70 -3.92 6.51 -1.66
N TYR A 71 -4.86 6.16 -2.54
CA TYR A 71 -6.20 6.72 -2.53
C TYR A 71 -6.92 6.47 -1.18
N ASN A 72 -6.78 5.28 -0.62
CA ASN A 72 -7.35 4.89 0.68
C ASN A 72 -6.54 5.40 1.90
N ARG A 73 -5.61 6.36 1.73
CA ARG A 73 -4.71 6.90 2.78
C ARG A 73 -3.89 5.83 3.52
N GLN A 74 -3.68 4.67 2.90
CA GLN A 74 -2.89 3.54 3.42
C GLN A 74 -1.58 3.38 2.66
N ALA A 75 -0.89 4.50 2.40
CA ALA A 75 0.37 4.50 1.67
C ALA A 75 1.47 3.65 2.34
N TRP A 76 1.35 3.38 3.64
CA TRP A 76 2.33 2.56 4.38
C TRP A 76 2.41 1.10 3.89
N LYS A 77 1.36 0.57 3.24
CA LYS A 77 1.36 -0.78 2.66
C LYS A 77 2.03 -0.84 1.28
N VAL A 78 2.21 0.30 0.62
CA VAL A 78 2.79 0.39 -0.74
C VAL A 78 4.21 -0.20 -0.81
N PRO A 79 5.14 0.11 0.12
CA PRO A 79 6.46 -0.50 0.10
C PRO A 79 6.42 -2.03 0.15
N VAL A 80 5.47 -2.62 0.89
CA VAL A 80 5.33 -4.08 1.01
C VAL A 80 4.92 -4.70 -0.32
N ILE A 81 3.93 -4.11 -1.01
CA ILE A 81 3.51 -4.56 -2.35
C ILE A 81 4.69 -4.52 -3.31
N TYR A 82 5.39 -3.38 -3.38
CA TYR A 82 6.50 -3.21 -4.32
C TYR A 82 7.66 -4.16 -4.03
N VAL A 83 7.92 -4.48 -2.76
CA VAL A 83 8.90 -5.50 -2.39
C VAL A 83 8.45 -6.88 -2.85
N ALA A 84 7.18 -7.24 -2.65
CA ALA A 84 6.63 -8.54 -3.06
C ALA A 84 6.64 -8.71 -4.59
N GLU A 85 6.11 -7.73 -5.32
CA GLU A 85 6.09 -7.72 -6.79
C GLU A 85 7.51 -7.66 -7.36
N GLY A 86 8.39 -6.82 -6.78
CA GLY A 86 9.79 -6.74 -7.18
C GLY A 86 10.55 -8.06 -6.99
N ALA A 87 10.31 -8.77 -5.88
CA ALA A 87 10.89 -10.09 -5.65
C ALA A 87 10.40 -11.12 -6.68
N LEU A 88 9.10 -11.15 -6.98
CA LEU A 88 8.53 -12.06 -7.97
C LEU A 88 9.01 -11.77 -9.39
N LEU A 89 9.15 -10.49 -9.76
CA LEU A 89 9.74 -10.09 -11.03
C LEU A 89 11.22 -10.50 -11.12
N TYR A 90 11.99 -10.32 -10.05
CA TYR A 90 13.38 -10.76 -9.99
C TYR A 90 13.48 -12.29 -10.18
N LEU A 91 12.63 -13.06 -9.51
CA LEU A 91 12.56 -14.52 -9.67
C LEU A 91 12.14 -14.89 -11.10
N ALA A 92 11.15 -14.23 -11.69
CA ALA A 92 10.73 -14.49 -13.07
C ALA A 92 11.88 -14.25 -14.06
N VAL A 93 12.55 -13.09 -13.99
CA VAL A 93 13.65 -12.74 -14.90
C VAL A 93 14.84 -13.70 -14.74
N THR A 94 15.22 -14.02 -13.50
CA THR A 94 16.34 -14.94 -13.26
C THR A 94 16.04 -16.35 -13.74
N ASN A 95 14.81 -16.84 -13.51
CA ASN A 95 14.40 -18.15 -13.99
C ASN A 95 14.26 -18.21 -15.51
N TYR A 96 13.71 -17.16 -16.15
CA TYR A 96 13.64 -17.06 -17.61
C TYR A 96 15.02 -17.10 -18.25
N ASN A 97 15.96 -16.29 -17.75
CA ASN A 97 17.32 -16.26 -18.24
C ASN A 97 18.04 -17.60 -18.02
N GLY A 98 17.79 -18.27 -16.89
CA GLY A 98 18.27 -19.63 -16.64
C GLY A 98 17.75 -20.62 -17.67
N ALA A 99 16.43 -20.61 -17.90
CA ALA A 99 15.77 -21.51 -18.85
C ALA A 99 16.34 -21.33 -20.27
N GLN A 100 16.49 -20.09 -20.77
CA GLN A 100 17.06 -19.87 -22.11
C GLN A 100 18.50 -20.41 -22.22
N LYS A 101 19.34 -20.18 -21.20
CA LYS A 101 20.72 -20.68 -21.21
C LYS A 101 20.81 -22.20 -21.30
N PHE A 102 19.99 -22.92 -20.52
CA PHE A 102 20.00 -24.38 -20.54
C PHE A 102 19.29 -24.94 -21.77
N LYS A 103 18.29 -24.23 -22.31
CA LYS A 103 17.66 -24.57 -23.59
C LYS A 103 18.65 -24.51 -24.74
N ASP A 104 19.43 -23.42 -24.83
CA ASP A 104 20.42 -23.25 -25.88
C ASP A 104 21.51 -24.34 -25.81
N GLU A 105 22.03 -24.61 -24.61
CA GLU A 105 22.99 -25.70 -24.38
C GLU A 105 22.40 -27.07 -24.75
N TYR A 106 21.15 -27.34 -24.37
CA TYR A 106 20.45 -28.57 -24.72
C TYR A 106 20.29 -28.73 -26.24
N LEU A 107 19.93 -27.65 -26.95
CA LEU A 107 19.81 -27.66 -28.40
C LEU A 107 21.16 -27.91 -29.10
N LEU A 108 22.25 -27.33 -28.61
CA LEU A 108 23.60 -27.59 -29.12
C LEU A 108 24.04 -29.04 -28.89
N ARG A 109 23.65 -29.63 -27.75
CA ARG A 109 23.89 -31.04 -27.43
C ARG A 109 23.12 -31.99 -28.34
N SER A 110 21.80 -31.76 -28.45
CA SER A 110 20.91 -32.55 -29.30
C SER A 110 21.32 -32.51 -30.78
N ASN A 111 21.88 -31.39 -31.26
CA ASN A 111 22.35 -31.25 -32.64
C ASN A 111 23.82 -31.67 -32.85
N ASN A 112 24.49 -32.23 -31.83
CA ASN A 112 25.91 -32.61 -31.88
C ASN A 112 26.87 -31.44 -32.23
N ILE A 113 26.47 -30.20 -32.00
CA ILE A 113 27.29 -29.01 -32.26
C ILE A 113 28.16 -28.73 -31.04
N GLN A 114 29.48 -28.82 -31.20
CA GLN A 114 30.46 -28.56 -30.14
C GLN A 114 30.81 -27.07 -30.01
N ALA A 115 30.75 -26.32 -31.11
CA ALA A 115 31.00 -24.89 -31.12
C ALA A 115 29.87 -24.16 -30.38
N GLY A 116 30.22 -23.39 -29.34
CA GLY A 116 29.27 -22.62 -28.54
C GLY A 116 28.77 -23.31 -27.26
N ARG A 117 29.14 -24.57 -27.01
CA ARG A 117 28.87 -25.22 -25.72
C ARG A 117 29.61 -24.52 -24.59
N ASN A 118 28.96 -24.36 -23.44
CA ASN A 118 29.59 -23.75 -22.28
C ASN A 118 30.58 -24.74 -21.63
N PRO A 119 31.88 -24.40 -21.51
CA PRO A 119 32.89 -25.29 -20.92
C PRO A 119 32.58 -25.70 -19.47
N ASN A 120 31.85 -24.85 -18.72
CA ASN A 120 31.47 -25.15 -17.34
C ASN A 120 30.48 -26.32 -17.24
N TYR A 121 29.78 -26.64 -18.33
CA TYR A 121 28.78 -27.70 -18.38
C TYR A 121 29.30 -28.99 -19.01
N SER A 122 30.55 -29.05 -19.46
CA SER A 122 31.10 -30.23 -20.15
C SER A 122 31.05 -31.52 -19.31
N ASN A 123 31.11 -31.40 -17.99
CA ASN A 123 31.04 -32.53 -17.05
C ASN A 123 29.59 -32.93 -16.69
N TYR A 124 28.59 -32.17 -17.14
CA TYR A 124 27.19 -32.45 -16.84
C TYR A 124 26.63 -33.42 -17.88
N PRO A 125 25.94 -34.50 -17.45
CA PRO A 125 25.25 -35.38 -18.38
C PRO A 125 24.06 -34.64 -19.03
N ASP A 126 23.71 -35.05 -20.25
CA ASP A 126 22.68 -34.37 -21.06
C ASP A 126 21.32 -34.33 -20.36
N GLU A 127 20.97 -35.40 -19.62
CA GLU A 127 19.76 -35.46 -18.80
C GLU A 127 19.74 -34.38 -17.71
N SER A 128 20.89 -34.08 -17.09
CA SER A 128 20.97 -33.01 -16.09
C SER A 128 20.73 -31.63 -16.70
N ILE A 129 21.23 -31.38 -17.92
CA ILE A 129 20.96 -30.12 -18.63
C ILE A 129 19.47 -29.95 -18.92
N TYR A 130 18.81 -31.02 -19.37
CA TYR A 130 17.37 -31.03 -19.60
C TYR A 130 16.56 -30.80 -18.31
N ASN A 131 16.91 -31.50 -17.23
CA ASN A 131 16.25 -31.35 -15.93
C ASN A 131 16.40 -29.92 -15.38
N LEU A 132 17.58 -29.31 -15.58
CA LEU A 132 17.85 -27.95 -15.13
C LEU A 132 17.08 -26.93 -15.97
N TYR A 133 17.02 -27.10 -17.30
CA TYR A 133 16.13 -26.35 -18.19
C TYR A 133 14.68 -26.39 -17.70
N TYR A 134 14.14 -27.60 -17.52
CA TYR A 134 12.75 -27.81 -17.11
C TYR A 134 12.45 -27.20 -15.73
N ALA A 135 13.38 -27.31 -14.78
CA ALA A 135 13.24 -26.70 -13.46
C ALA A 135 13.17 -25.16 -13.54
N TYR A 136 14.04 -24.53 -14.33
CA TYR A 136 14.02 -23.08 -14.53
C TYR A 136 12.76 -22.60 -15.27
N GLU A 137 12.31 -23.34 -16.29
CA GLU A 137 11.07 -23.05 -17.01
C GLU A 137 9.87 -23.08 -16.06
N LYS A 138 9.74 -24.15 -15.28
CA LYS A 138 8.66 -24.31 -14.30
C LYS A 138 8.69 -23.21 -13.22
N ASN A 139 9.86 -22.85 -12.72
CA ASN A 139 9.99 -21.78 -11.73
C ASN A 139 9.64 -20.39 -12.30
N PHE A 140 9.93 -20.15 -13.58
CA PHE A 140 9.49 -18.94 -14.27
C PHE A 140 7.96 -18.89 -14.35
N GLU A 141 7.32 -19.96 -14.81
CA GLU A 141 5.85 -20.06 -14.87
C GLU A 141 5.22 -19.83 -13.50
N LEU A 142 5.75 -20.48 -12.45
CA LEU A 142 5.30 -20.29 -11.07
C LEU A 142 5.47 -18.84 -10.60
N SER A 143 6.57 -18.19 -10.97
CA SER A 143 6.80 -16.78 -10.62
C SER A 143 5.78 -15.86 -11.29
N ILE A 144 5.41 -16.12 -12.54
CA ILE A 144 4.37 -15.36 -13.26
C ILE A 144 3.00 -15.58 -12.62
N VAL A 145 2.64 -16.84 -12.32
CA VAL A 145 1.37 -17.17 -11.65
C VAL A 145 1.29 -16.53 -10.26
N ALA A 146 2.35 -16.65 -9.46
CA ALA A 146 2.43 -16.02 -8.15
C ALA A 146 2.35 -14.48 -8.26
N GLY A 147 3.02 -13.89 -9.25
CA GLY A 147 2.93 -12.45 -9.55
C GLY A 147 1.51 -12.01 -9.84
N ALA A 148 0.80 -12.76 -10.70
CA ALA A 148 -0.60 -12.49 -11.00
C ALA A 148 -1.51 -12.60 -9.76
N LEU A 149 -1.27 -13.61 -8.91
CA LEU A 149 -2.01 -13.77 -7.65
C LEU A 149 -1.79 -12.59 -6.69
N VAL A 150 -0.54 -12.15 -6.51
CA VAL A 150 -0.21 -10.98 -5.69
C VAL A 150 -0.87 -9.72 -6.25
N TYR A 151 -0.86 -9.54 -7.57
CA TYR A 151 -1.49 -8.40 -8.22
C TYR A 151 -3.01 -8.37 -8.00
N ILE A 152 -3.69 -9.51 -8.15
CA ILE A 152 -5.12 -9.62 -7.87
C ILE A 152 -5.41 -9.34 -6.39
N LEU A 153 -4.60 -9.90 -5.48
CA LEU A 153 -4.76 -9.71 -4.04
C LEU A 153 -4.61 -8.24 -3.64
N ASN A 154 -3.70 -7.51 -4.29
CA ASN A 154 -3.51 -6.07 -4.12
C ASN A 154 -4.79 -5.28 -4.48
N ILE A 155 -5.40 -5.60 -5.63
CA ILE A 155 -6.66 -4.97 -6.06
C ILE A 155 -7.79 -5.28 -5.08
N VAL A 156 -7.91 -6.54 -4.65
CA VAL A 156 -8.95 -6.97 -3.70
C VAL A 156 -8.76 -6.29 -2.34
N ASP A 157 -7.54 -6.21 -1.79
CA ASP A 157 -7.27 -5.51 -0.52
C ASP A 157 -7.69 -4.04 -0.58
N ALA A 158 -7.37 -3.35 -1.68
CA ALA A 158 -7.78 -1.96 -1.89
C ALA A 158 -9.30 -1.81 -2.02
N MET A 159 -9.97 -2.73 -2.72
CA MET A 159 -11.43 -2.69 -2.89
C MET A 159 -12.18 -2.98 -1.59
N VAL A 160 -11.77 -4.01 -0.83
CA VAL A 160 -12.38 -4.35 0.46
C VAL A 160 -12.23 -3.19 1.44
N TYR A 161 -11.06 -2.55 1.50
CA TYR A 161 -10.87 -1.38 2.35
C TYR A 161 -11.74 -0.19 1.94
N ALA A 162 -11.90 0.06 0.64
CA ALA A 162 -12.77 1.13 0.16
C ALA A 162 -14.24 0.86 0.52
N HIS A 163 -14.70 -0.40 0.42
CA HIS A 163 -16.06 -0.79 0.81
C HIS A 163 -16.29 -0.73 2.33
N LEU A 164 -15.26 -1.01 3.13
CA LEU A 164 -15.36 -0.94 4.59
C LEU A 164 -15.27 0.50 5.13
N PHE A 165 -14.71 1.44 4.35
CA PHE A 165 -14.59 2.83 4.76
C PHE A 165 -15.96 3.54 4.92
N ASP A 166 -16.96 3.13 4.15
CA ASP A 166 -18.33 3.67 4.20
C ASP A 166 -19.15 3.09 5.38
N PHE A 167 -18.62 2.15 6.17
CA PHE A 167 -19.29 1.71 7.39
C PHE A 167 -19.17 2.79 8.47
N ASP A 168 -20.33 3.25 8.93
CA ASP A 168 -20.51 4.39 9.84
C ASP A 168 -19.95 4.11 11.24
N ILE A 169 -18.63 4.17 11.39
CA ILE A 169 -17.98 4.28 12.70
C ILE A 169 -18.09 5.76 13.07
N SER A 170 -19.27 6.20 13.49
CA SER A 170 -19.43 7.54 14.03
C SER A 170 -18.40 7.72 15.18
N PRO A 171 -17.44 8.67 15.07
CA PRO A 171 -16.35 8.83 16.04
C PRO A 171 -16.84 9.46 17.37
N ASN A 172 -18.15 9.54 17.59
CA ASN A 172 -18.74 10.26 18.70
C ASN A 172 -18.78 9.46 20.01
N LEU A 173 -18.02 8.36 20.11
CA LEU A 173 -17.67 7.80 21.41
C LEU A 173 -16.53 8.63 22.02
N SER A 174 -16.84 9.87 22.40
CA SER A 174 -15.90 10.72 23.14
C SER A 174 -15.87 10.30 24.60
N MET A 175 -14.72 9.81 25.04
CA MET A 175 -14.45 9.52 26.45
C MET A 175 -13.82 10.77 27.08
N ASN A 176 -14.61 11.54 27.84
CA ASN A 176 -14.08 12.67 28.59
C ASN A 176 -13.60 12.18 29.95
N LEU A 177 -12.28 12.11 30.12
CA LEU A 177 -11.61 11.83 31.39
C LEU A 177 -11.28 13.16 32.07
N THR A 178 -11.97 13.47 33.16
CA THR A 178 -11.70 14.69 33.93
C THR A 178 -11.10 14.33 35.29
N PRO A 179 -9.89 14.81 35.62
CA PRO A 179 -9.36 14.66 36.97
C PRO A 179 -10.17 15.56 37.91
N TYR A 180 -10.56 15.02 39.07
CA TYR A 180 -11.28 15.76 40.08
C TYR A 180 -10.53 15.71 41.41
N TYR A 181 -10.35 16.88 42.02
CA TYR A 181 -9.71 17.06 43.31
C TYR A 181 -10.77 17.43 44.34
N LEU A 182 -10.93 16.60 45.38
CA LEU A 182 -11.83 16.90 46.48
C LEU A 182 -10.98 17.28 47.72
N PRO A 183 -10.94 18.57 48.10
CA PRO A 183 -10.30 18.97 49.35
C PRO A 183 -11.11 18.42 50.53
N SER A 184 -10.43 17.81 51.50
CA SER A 184 -11.04 17.27 52.72
C SER A 184 -11.46 18.42 53.64
N VAL A 185 -12.73 18.83 53.57
CA VAL A 185 -13.27 19.94 54.39
C VAL A 185 -14.10 19.44 55.58
N LEU A 186 -14.40 18.14 55.66
CA LEU A 186 -15.38 17.58 56.62
C LEU A 186 -14.80 16.50 57.58
N SER A 187 -13.53 16.12 57.46
CA SER A 187 -12.90 15.15 58.39
C SER A 187 -11.40 15.42 58.61
N PRO A 188 -10.96 15.73 59.85
CA PRO A 188 -9.56 16.02 60.17
C PRO A 188 -8.57 14.86 59.90
N ASN A 189 -9.06 13.62 59.80
CA ASN A 189 -8.24 12.41 59.66
C ASN A 189 -8.21 11.82 58.24
N SER A 190 -8.88 12.43 57.27
CA SER A 190 -8.84 12.00 55.86
C SER A 190 -8.00 12.98 55.04
N GLY A 191 -6.89 12.50 54.49
CA GLY A 191 -6.05 13.25 53.55
C GLY A 191 -6.80 13.61 52.25
N PRO A 192 -6.27 14.54 51.44
CA PRO A 192 -6.90 14.93 50.18
C PRO A 192 -7.03 13.72 49.24
N SER A 193 -8.19 13.61 48.57
CA SER A 193 -8.48 12.50 47.64
C SER A 193 -8.38 12.98 46.19
N LEU A 194 -7.61 12.23 45.39
CA LEU A 194 -7.49 12.39 43.95
C LEU A 194 -8.34 11.31 43.28
N GLY A 195 -9.25 11.73 42.42
CA GLY A 195 -10.11 10.83 41.66
C GLY A 195 -10.19 11.21 40.18
N PHE A 196 -10.67 10.27 39.37
CA PHE A 196 -10.99 10.50 37.98
C PHE A 196 -12.49 10.31 37.77
N SER A 197 -13.13 11.25 37.06
CA SER A 197 -14.50 11.09 36.59
C SER A 197 -14.48 10.73 35.11
N MET A 198 -15.14 9.62 34.77
CA MET A 198 -15.39 9.19 33.41
C MET A 198 -16.84 9.46 33.05
N ARG A 199 -17.07 10.17 31.94
CA ARG A 199 -18.41 10.33 31.35
C ARG A 199 -18.40 9.87 29.90
N PHE A 200 -19.36 9.02 29.58
CA PHE A 200 -19.66 8.58 28.22
C PHE A 200 -20.85 9.39 27.71
N ASN A 201 -20.68 10.08 26.59
CA ASN A 201 -21.82 10.64 25.84
C ASN A 201 -22.16 9.67 24.72
N LEU A 202 -23.37 9.14 24.75
CA LEU A 202 -23.97 8.33 23.70
C LEU A 202 -25.21 9.08 23.22
N LYS A 203 -25.44 9.12 21.91
CA LYS A 203 -26.67 9.63 21.31
C LYS A 203 -27.46 8.47 20.72
#